data_AF-A0A428KEF1-F1
#
_entry.id   AF-A0A428KEF1-F1
#
_cell.length_a   1.000
_cell.length_b   1.000
_cell.length_c   1.000
_cell.angle_alpha   90.00
_cell.angle_beta   90.00
_cell.angle_gamma   90.00
#
_symmetry.space_group_name_H-M   'P 1'
#
loop_
_entity.id
_entity.type
_entity.pdbx_description
1 polymer ?
#
loop_
_entity_poly.entity_id
_entity_poly.type
_entity_poly.pdbx_seq_one_letter_code
_entity_poly.pdbx_strand_id
1 'polypeptide(L)' 'MAASFSISSSGLSRRHRTWIALYTLDAMHCDREAVLRENNVTEADLAEFFESWFQLRNRPAAVALVG' A
#
# COMPACT_ATOMS: atom_id res chain seq x y z
N MET A 1 5.27 -22.54 3.20
CA MET A 1 3.95 -22.06 3.66
C MET A 1 3.91 -20.56 3.44
N ALA A 2 3.27 -20.09 2.36
CA ALA A 2 3.07 -18.66 2.13
C ALA A 2 2.02 -18.18 3.12
N ALA A 3 2.38 -17.23 3.98
CA ALA A 3 1.44 -16.60 4.88
C ALA A 3 0.48 -15.74 4.03
N SER A 4 -0.67 -16.31 3.68
CA SER A 4 -1.81 -15.56 3.22
C SER A 4 -2.26 -14.70 4.39
N PHE A 5 -1.76 -13.48 4.47
CA PHE A 5 -2.29 -12.47 5.37
C PHE A 5 -3.70 -12.15 4.88
N SER A 6 -4.68 -12.89 5.37
CA SER A 6 -6.08 -12.45 5.37
C SER A 6 -6.15 -11.25 6.32
N ILE A 7 -5.68 -10.10 5.84
CA ILE A 7 -5.81 -8.84 6.54
C ILE A 7 -7.31 -8.56 6.55
N SER A 8 -7.96 -8.88 7.67
CA SER A 8 -9.31 -8.43 7.95
C SER A 8 -9.32 -6.90 7.86
N SER A 9 -9.72 -6.40 6.70
CA SER A 9 -9.71 -4.98 6.30
C SER A 9 -10.50 -4.08 7.27
N SER A 10 -11.30 -4.69 8.16
CA SER A 10 -12.09 -4.07 9.23
C SER A 10 -11.25 -3.39 10.33
N GLY A 11 -9.96 -3.68 10.46
CA GLY A 11 -9.09 -3.06 11.47
C GLY A 11 -8.14 -1.97 10.96
N LEU A 12 -8.00 -1.83 9.63
CA LEU A 12 -6.98 -0.94 9.06
C LEU A 12 -7.55 0.45 8.71
N SER A 13 -6.77 1.46 9.08
CA SER A 13 -7.03 2.84 8.68
C SER A 13 -7.05 2.95 7.16
N ARG A 14 -7.85 3.90 6.65
CA ARG A 14 -7.99 4.12 5.21
C ARG A 14 -6.62 4.28 4.53
N ARG A 15 -5.73 5.05 5.15
CA ARG A 15 -4.34 5.25 4.70
C ARG A 15 -3.57 3.93 4.51
N HIS A 16 -3.64 3.01 5.47
CA HIS A 16 -2.95 1.73 5.35
C HIS A 16 -3.50 0.88 4.20
N ARG A 17 -4.82 0.85 4.03
CA ARG A 17 -5.46 0.12 2.94
C ARG A 17 -5.07 0.69 1.57
N THR A 18 -4.96 2.02 1.48
CA THR A 18 -4.48 2.68 0.28
C THR A 18 -3.02 2.34 -0.03
N TRP A 19 -2.15 2.29 0.98
CA TRP A 19 -0.75 1.89 0.78
C TRP A 19 -0.59 0.44 0.34
N ILE A 20 -1.42 -0.47 0.88
CA ILE A 20 -1.47 -1.86 0.43
C ILE A 20 -1.91 -1.91 -1.04
N ALA A 21 -2.98 -1.19 -1.39
CA ALA A 21 -3.45 -1.12 -2.78
C ALA A 21 -2.37 -0.58 -3.73
N LEU A 22 -1.67 0.51 -3.38
CA LEU A 22 -0.57 1.06 -4.17
C LEU A 22 0.59 0.07 -4.33
N TYR A 23 0.93 -0.65 -3.26
CA TYR A 23 1.97 -1.67 -3.32
C TYR A 23 1.56 -2.85 -4.20
N THR A 24 0.31 -3.30 -4.13
CA THR A 24 -0.20 -4.37 -4.98
C THR A 24 -0.20 -3.96 -6.45
N LEU A 25 -0.60 -2.73 -6.78
CA LEU A 25 -0.56 -2.19 -8.15
C LEU A 25 0.86 -2.07 -8.70
N ASP A 26 1.83 -1.77 -7.84
CA ASP A 26 3.23 -1.65 -8.22
C ASP A 26 3.95 -3.01 -8.35
N ALA A 27 3.70 -3.92 -7.40
CA ALA A 27 4.35 -5.23 -7.34
C ALA A 27 3.70 -6.26 -8.27
N MET A 28 2.41 -6.12 -8.55
CA MET A 28 1.67 -6.99 -9.47
C MET A 28 0.93 -6.13 -10.50
N HIS A 29 1.07 -6.48 -11.78
CA HIS A 29 0.23 -5.93 -12.85
C HIS A 29 -1.19 -6.53 -12.78
N CYS A 30 -1.87 -6.32 -11.65
CA CYS A 30 -3.23 -6.75 -11.41
C CYS A 30 -4.23 -5.68 -11.86
N ASP A 31 -5.46 -6.12 -12.05
CA ASP A 31 -6.56 -5.25 -12.44
C ASP A 31 -6.83 -4.19 -11.36
N ARG A 32 -6.77 -2.92 -11.74
CA ARG A 32 -6.83 -1.80 -10.81
C ARG A 32 -8.15 -1.73 -10.06
N GLU A 33 -9.26 -2.04 -10.72
CA GLU A 33 -10.57 -2.02 -10.09
C GLU A 33 -10.73 -3.14 -9.07
N ALA A 34 -10.14 -4.30 -9.31
CA ALA A 34 -10.15 -5.42 -8.36
C ALA A 34 -9.41 -5.05 -7.07
N VAL A 35 -8.23 -4.44 -7.18
CA VAL A 35 -7.41 -4.01 -6.03
C VAL A 35 -8.14 -2.96 -5.18
N LEU A 36 -8.76 -1.98 -5.83
CA LEU A 36 -9.56 -0.94 -5.15
C LEU A 36 -10.71 -1.55 -4.35
N ARG A 37 -11.46 -2.48 -4.97
CA ARG A 37 -12.60 -3.15 -4.34
C ARG A 37 -12.18 -4.03 -3.17
N GLU A 38 -11.10 -4.78 -3.32
CA GLU A 38 -10.57 -5.66 -2.27
C GLU A 38 -10.08 -4.88 -1.04
N ASN A 39 -9.42 -3.74 -1.27
CA ASN A 39 -8.90 -2.90 -0.21
C ASN A 39 -9.94 -1.89 0.33
N ASN A 40 -11.11 -1.81 -0.31
CA ASN A 40 -12.18 -0.86 0.02
C ASN A 40 -11.63 0.58 0.08
N VAL A 41 -10.94 0.95 -0.99
CA VAL A 41 -10.36 2.27 -1.23
C VAL A 41 -10.80 2.77 -2.61
N THR A 42 -10.81 4.07 -2.78
CA THR A 42 -11.17 4.72 -4.06
C THR A 42 -9.93 5.26 -4.77
N GLU A 43 -10.07 5.61 -6.05
CA GLU A 43 -9.00 6.30 -6.78
C GLU A 43 -8.65 7.66 -6.17
N ALA A 44 -9.62 8.35 -5.57
CA ALA A 44 -9.38 9.59 -4.85
C ALA A 44 -8.47 9.35 -3.65
N ASP A 45 -8.71 8.27 -2.88
CA ASP A 45 -7.84 7.91 -1.76
C ASP A 45 -6.44 7.55 -2.25
N LEU A 46 -6.32 6.81 -3.38
CA LEU A 46 -5.02 6.52 -3.99
C LEU A 46 -4.26 7.81 -4.29
N ALA A 47 -4.89 8.78 -4.96
CA ALA A 47 -4.27 10.06 -5.29
C ALA A 47 -3.87 10.87 -4.05
N GLU A 48 -4.73 10.89 -3.02
CA GLU A 48 -4.49 11.60 -1.76
C GLU A 48 -3.27 11.04 -1.01
N PHE A 49 -3.14 9.71 -0.93
CA PHE A 49 -2.06 9.08 -0.18
C PHE A 49 -0.86 8.66 -1.04
N PHE A 50 -0.92 8.86 -2.37
CA PHE A 50 0.17 8.49 -3.29
C PHE A 50 1.47 9.18 -2.92
N GLU A 51 1.44 10.50 -2.71
CA GLU A 51 2.65 11.26 -2.39
C GLU A 51 3.25 10.81 -1.05
N SER A 52 2.41 10.61 -0.03
CA SER A 52 2.83 10.07 1.26
C SER A 52 3.44 8.67 1.16
N TRP A 53 2.85 7.79 0.35
CA TRP A 53 3.36 6.45 0.11
C TRP A 53 4.69 6.47 -0.65
N PHE A 54 4.79 7.33 -1.66
CA PHE A 54 5.99 7.50 -2.46
C PHE A 54 7.15 8.03 -1.62
N GLN A 55 6.90 8.99 -0.74
CA GLN A 55 7.89 9.47 0.24
C GLN A 55 8.36 8.38 1.19
N LEU A 56 7.44 7.51 1.66
CA LEU A 56 7.80 6.37 2.51
C LEU A 56 8.70 5.37 1.76
N ARG A 57 8.36 5.06 0.51
CA ARG A 57 9.10 4.13 -0.35
C ARG A 57 10.47 4.67 -0.76
N ASN A 58 10.53 5.95 -1.12
CA ASN A 58 11.76 6.62 -1.52
C ASN A 58 12.61 7.06 -0.34
N ARG A 59 12.17 6.85 0.90
CA ARG A 59 13.01 7.12 2.05
C ARG A 59 14.20 6.17 1.94
N PRO A 60 15.43 6.66 1.65
CA PRO A 60 16.59 5.80 1.74
C PRO A 60 16.61 5.28 3.16
N ALA A 61 16.97 4.01 3.35
CA ALA A 61 17.31 3.46 4.66
C ALA A 61 18.62 4.11 5.18
N ALA A 62 18.70 5.44 5.18
CA ALA A 62 19.85 6.25 5.54
C ALA A 62 20.01 6.34 7.07
N VAL A 63 19.84 5.21 7.76
CA VAL A 63 20.26 5.09 9.16
C VAL A 63 20.64 3.64 9.48
N ALA A 64 21.73 3.16 8.91
CA ALA A 64 22.46 2.01 9.47
C ALA A 64 23.94 1.91 9.05
N LEU A 65 24.61 3.03 8.73
CA LEU A 65 26.08 3.05 8.62
C LEU A 65 26.63 4.31 9.31
N VAL A 66 26.40 4.39 10.63
CA VAL A 66 27.46 4.86 11.53
C VAL A 66 28.10 3.58 12.05
N GLY A 67 29.26 3.26 11.49
CA GLY A 67 30.11 2.14 11.85
C GLY A 67 31.48 2.37 11.22
#